data_AF-A0A7S0L822-F1
#
_entry.id   AF-A0A7S0L822-F1
#
_cell.length_a   1.000
_cell.length_b   1.000
_cell.length_c   1.000
_cell.angle_alpha   90.00
_cell.angle_beta   90.00
_cell.angle_gamma   90.00
#
_symmetry.space_group_name_H-M   'P 1'
#
loop_
_entity.id
_entity.type
_entity.pdbx_description
1 polymer ?
#
loop_
_entity_poly.entity_id
_entity_poly.type
_entity_poly.pdbx_seq_one_letter_code
_entity_poly.pdbx_strand_id
1 'polypeptide(L)'
;DEFEHSALVLPYPGLGWVEPVGPASGKLLLRLNRAAAICVSVGLSTRLATLVLSATFTYLFLLCESNHNNHYILICHVTALASLTQWGRYASLDHAISLLRYCLGVSDRKTNSPPQTTIPYWQLMLFQFIFSVPYFFGSIAKLNEDWLLHAQPLKVWLHGARTSNLGLGSDPPLWFPWFIAWGGFLFDLGIVPLLMMHHIRFLTYPAALSFNCMNKLMFNIGVFPYAMIGSLALFVEPCFFARLLRFLYAPQTFYEPIVDYTPPQWHWWWFVPVSTSSLPPRSDEDLPLTTKVEARSSRVRRAQPLRFRQLALLGFVGFFIGFHCLWPLRHYVLYPYGVSWHEEGRP
;
A
#
# COMPACT_ATOMS: atom_id res chain seq x y z
N ASP A 1 24.07 -18.76 3.80
CA ASP A 1 25.03 -19.12 2.75
C ASP A 1 25.14 -18.03 1.68
N GLU A 2 24.07 -17.29 1.35
CA GLU A 2 24.12 -16.19 0.36
C GLU A 2 25.13 -15.06 0.66
N PHE A 3 25.35 -14.70 1.93
CA PHE A 3 26.35 -13.67 2.32
C PHE A 3 27.80 -14.17 2.24
N GLU A 4 28.03 -15.48 2.13
CA GLU A 4 29.39 -16.06 2.11
C GLU A 4 29.92 -16.28 0.69
N HIS A 5 29.07 -16.17 -0.33
CA HIS A 5 29.40 -16.57 -1.71
C HIS A 5 28.97 -15.57 -2.80
N SER A 6 28.69 -14.30 -2.46
CA SER A 6 28.45 -13.30 -3.52
C SER A 6 29.73 -13.04 -4.31
N ALA A 7 29.77 -13.57 -5.54
CA ALA A 7 30.91 -13.41 -6.45
C ALA A 7 31.09 -11.97 -6.95
N LEU A 8 30.01 -11.18 -6.96
CA LEU A 8 30.01 -9.79 -7.41
C LEU A 8 28.90 -9.01 -6.69
N VAL A 9 29.23 -7.84 -6.17
CA VAL A 9 28.26 -6.87 -5.64
C VAL A 9 28.35 -5.61 -6.51
N LEU A 10 27.23 -5.23 -7.12
CA LEU A 10 27.13 -4.08 -8.00
C LEU A 10 26.44 -2.95 -7.25
N PRO A 11 27.17 -1.94 -6.74
CA PRO A 11 26.53 -0.83 -6.03
C PRO A 11 25.73 0.04 -7.00
N TYR A 12 24.65 0.66 -6.51
CA TYR A 12 23.92 1.67 -7.28
C TYR A 12 24.83 2.87 -7.59
N PRO A 13 24.61 3.57 -8.72
CA PRO A 13 25.28 4.83 -9.01
C PRO A 13 25.18 5.82 -7.83
N GLY A 14 26.33 6.35 -7.39
CA GLY A 14 26.41 7.27 -6.25
C GLY A 14 26.36 6.62 -4.85
N LEU A 15 26.15 5.31 -4.76
CA LEU A 15 26.13 4.54 -3.50
C LEU A 15 27.32 3.57 -3.39
N GLY A 16 28.43 3.82 -4.09
CA GLY A 16 29.64 2.99 -4.01
C GLY A 16 30.28 2.91 -2.61
N TRP A 17 29.91 3.83 -1.71
CA TRP A 17 30.34 3.82 -0.30
C TRP A 17 29.50 2.88 0.59
N VAL A 18 28.40 2.32 0.08
CA VAL A 18 27.58 1.34 0.80
C VAL A 18 28.16 -0.05 0.57
N GLU A 19 29.06 -0.46 1.44
CA GLU A 19 29.75 -1.75 1.31
C GLU A 19 29.00 -2.88 2.05
N PRO A 20 29.08 -4.14 1.56
CA PRO A 20 28.57 -5.29 2.29
C PRO A 20 29.24 -5.43 3.66
N VAL A 21 28.42 -5.69 4.68
CA VAL A 21 28.93 -6.02 6.01
C VAL A 21 29.50 -7.45 6.01
N GLY A 22 30.41 -7.72 6.94
CA GLY A 22 30.98 -9.07 7.11
C GLY A 22 29.91 -10.16 7.34
N PRO A 23 30.19 -11.44 7.04
CA PRO A 23 29.18 -12.50 7.01
C PRO A 23 28.37 -12.67 8.31
N ALA A 24 29.01 -12.51 9.48
CA ALA A 24 28.34 -12.58 10.77
C ALA A 24 27.28 -11.46 10.94
N SER A 25 27.65 -10.23 10.59
CA SER A 25 26.76 -9.07 10.62
C SER A 25 25.64 -9.18 9.57
N GLY A 26 25.94 -9.68 8.38
CA GLY A 26 24.93 -9.96 7.33
C GLY A 26 23.90 -10.99 7.79
N LYS A 27 24.35 -12.11 8.39
CA LYS A 27 23.47 -13.11 9.00
C LYS A 27 22.61 -12.51 10.14
N LEU A 28 23.17 -11.62 10.95
CA LEU A 28 22.44 -10.93 12.01
C LEU A 28 21.36 -10.00 11.42
N LEU A 29 21.68 -9.20 10.40
CA LEU A 29 20.73 -8.32 9.72
C LEU A 29 19.54 -9.12 9.15
N LEU A 30 19.79 -10.26 8.50
CA LEU A 30 18.72 -11.12 7.99
C LEU A 30 17.84 -11.69 9.11
N ARG A 31 18.42 -12.07 10.25
CA ARG A 31 17.66 -12.53 11.43
C ARG A 31 16.81 -11.41 12.01
N LEU A 32 17.36 -10.20 12.15
CA LEU A 32 16.65 -9.02 12.62
C LEU A 32 15.51 -8.65 11.67
N ASN A 33 15.75 -8.67 10.37
CA ASN A 33 14.74 -8.42 9.34
C ASN A 33 13.58 -9.42 9.46
N ARG A 34 13.89 -10.72 9.57
CA ARG A 34 12.88 -11.78 9.74
C ARG A 34 12.10 -11.63 11.05
N ALA A 35 12.79 -11.37 12.16
CA ALA A 35 12.14 -11.17 13.46
C ALA A 35 11.22 -9.94 13.43
N ALA A 36 11.68 -8.84 12.84
CA ALA A 36 10.89 -7.64 12.65
C ALA A 36 9.65 -7.90 11.79
N ALA A 37 9.76 -8.67 10.69
CA ALA A 37 8.63 -9.07 9.87
C ALA A 37 7.60 -9.89 10.65
N ILE A 38 8.03 -10.84 11.49
CA ILE A 38 7.13 -11.63 12.36
C ILE A 38 6.41 -10.72 13.36
N CYS A 39 7.15 -9.85 14.05
CA CYS A 39 6.58 -8.87 14.99
C CYS A 39 5.54 -7.98 14.30
N VAL A 40 5.84 -7.51 13.09
CA VAL A 40 4.91 -6.73 12.27
C VAL A 40 3.64 -7.54 11.95
N SER A 41 3.76 -8.79 11.50
CA SER A 41 2.62 -9.65 11.15
C SER A 41 1.66 -9.90 12.30
N VAL A 42 2.17 -10.04 13.54
CA VAL A 42 1.32 -10.21 14.73
C VAL A 42 0.92 -8.87 15.38
N GLY A 43 1.43 -7.76 14.88
CA GLY A 43 1.17 -6.42 15.41
C GLY A 43 1.82 -6.15 16.76
N LEU A 44 3.05 -6.65 16.98
CA LEU A 44 3.86 -6.44 18.19
C LEU A 44 4.94 -5.39 17.96
N SER A 45 5.02 -4.40 18.85
CA SER A 45 5.94 -3.27 18.79
C SER A 45 5.95 -2.63 17.40
N THR A 46 4.76 -2.45 16.82
CA THR A 46 4.54 -2.18 15.38
C THR A 46 5.42 -1.07 14.85
N ARG A 47 5.55 0.06 15.53
CA ARG A 47 6.42 1.16 15.06
C ARG A 47 7.89 0.79 15.02
N LEU A 48 8.41 0.19 16.10
CA LEU A 48 9.82 -0.19 16.19
C LEU A 48 10.13 -1.36 15.25
N ALA A 49 9.27 -2.37 15.23
CA ALA A 49 9.40 -3.52 14.34
C ALA A 49 9.40 -3.06 12.87
N THR A 50 8.49 -2.16 12.49
CA THR A 50 8.49 -1.62 11.12
C THR A 50 9.72 -0.77 10.83
N LEU A 51 10.22 0.02 11.79
CA LEU A 51 11.45 0.79 11.63
C LEU A 51 12.65 -0.13 11.38
N VAL A 52 12.80 -1.19 12.17
CA VAL A 52 13.86 -2.20 12.00
C VAL A 52 13.70 -2.90 10.66
N LEU A 53 12.48 -3.28 10.29
CA LEU A 53 12.18 -3.90 9.00
C LEU A 53 12.56 -2.98 7.84
N SER A 54 12.16 -1.71 7.90
CA SER A 54 12.46 -0.69 6.90
C SER A 54 13.96 -0.47 6.76
N ALA A 55 14.68 -0.26 7.87
CA ALA A 55 16.12 -0.03 7.85
C ALA A 55 16.90 -1.24 7.32
N THR A 56 16.62 -2.44 7.83
CA THR A 56 17.32 -3.65 7.41
C THR A 56 17.01 -4.04 5.97
N PHE A 57 15.74 -3.94 5.54
CA PHE A 57 15.34 -4.28 4.18
C PHE A 57 15.91 -3.28 3.17
N THR A 58 15.81 -1.98 3.45
CA THR A 58 16.35 -0.93 2.57
C THR A 58 17.86 -1.06 2.44
N TYR A 59 18.58 -1.31 3.54
CA TYR A 59 20.01 -1.55 3.50
C TYR A 59 20.37 -2.73 2.58
N LEU A 60 19.73 -3.89 2.77
CA LEU A 60 19.96 -5.07 1.94
C LEU A 60 19.62 -4.82 0.46
N PHE A 61 18.56 -4.05 0.20
CA PHE A 61 18.17 -3.66 -1.15
C PHE A 61 19.20 -2.76 -1.83
N LEU A 62 19.80 -1.82 -1.09
CA LEU A 62 20.79 -0.86 -1.62
C LEU A 62 22.18 -1.47 -1.85
N LEU A 63 22.46 -2.66 -1.30
CA LEU A 63 23.76 -3.30 -1.49
C LEU A 63 24.04 -3.71 -2.93
N CYS A 64 23.03 -4.16 -3.67
CA CYS A 64 23.23 -4.68 -5.01
C CYS A 64 22.14 -4.27 -5.99
N GLU A 65 22.52 -3.54 -7.03
CA GLU A 65 21.66 -3.09 -8.12
C GLU A 65 21.09 -4.26 -8.94
N SER A 66 21.76 -5.42 -8.93
CA SER A 66 21.20 -6.63 -9.58
C SER A 66 19.89 -7.08 -8.93
N ASN A 67 19.66 -6.72 -7.66
CA ASN A 67 18.42 -7.01 -6.94
C ASN A 67 17.34 -5.94 -7.18
N HIS A 68 17.61 -4.92 -7.99
CA HIS A 68 16.67 -3.85 -8.24
C HIS A 68 15.39 -4.39 -8.87
N ASN A 69 14.28 -4.14 -8.17
CA ASN A 69 12.96 -4.55 -8.56
C ASN A 69 11.95 -3.56 -7.97
N ASN A 70 11.02 -3.08 -8.80
CA ASN A 70 9.96 -2.13 -8.43
C ASN A 70 9.17 -2.58 -7.18
N HIS A 71 9.07 -3.88 -6.94
CA HIS A 71 8.37 -4.45 -5.80
C HIS A 71 9.13 -4.30 -4.48
N TYR A 72 10.47 -4.37 -4.52
CA TYR A 72 11.30 -4.13 -3.34
C TYR A 72 11.39 -2.64 -3.02
N ILE A 73 11.38 -1.79 -4.04
CA ILE A 73 11.21 -0.34 -3.86
C ILE A 73 9.90 -0.06 -3.12
N LEU A 74 8.78 -0.65 -3.56
CA LEU A 74 7.49 -0.51 -2.89
C LEU A 74 7.57 -0.93 -1.41
N ILE A 75 8.21 -2.06 -1.10
CA ILE A 75 8.38 -2.53 0.28
C ILE A 75 9.20 -1.54 1.12
N CYS A 76 10.27 -0.96 0.57
CA CYS A 76 11.06 0.06 1.26
C CYS A 76 10.18 1.27 1.64
N HIS A 77 9.38 1.77 0.69
CA HIS A 77 8.51 2.92 0.91
C HIS A 77 7.38 2.61 1.89
N VAL A 78 6.69 1.48 1.73
CA VAL A 78 5.59 1.06 2.59
C VAL A 78 6.05 0.86 4.03
N THR A 79 7.19 0.20 4.24
CA THR A 79 7.73 -0.01 5.59
C THR A 79 8.24 1.29 6.21
N ALA A 80 8.87 2.17 5.43
CA ALA A 80 9.26 3.49 5.91
C ALA A 80 8.05 4.31 6.37
N LEU A 81 6.99 4.38 5.55
CA LEU A 81 5.74 5.04 5.90
C LEU A 81 5.09 4.41 7.13
N ALA A 82 5.01 3.09 7.18
CA ALA A 82 4.41 2.36 8.29
C ALA A 82 5.14 2.55 9.63
N SER A 83 6.44 2.86 9.61
CA SER A 83 7.18 3.25 10.82
C SER A 83 6.71 4.61 11.41
N LEU A 84 6.15 5.49 10.56
CA LEU A 84 5.68 6.83 10.91
C LEU A 84 4.17 6.87 11.21
N THR A 85 3.41 5.82 10.86
CA THR A 85 1.97 5.77 11.04
C THR A 85 1.54 5.08 12.33
N GLN A 86 0.23 4.98 12.56
CA GLN A 86 -0.36 4.46 13.79
C GLN A 86 -1.16 3.17 13.54
N TRP A 87 -0.65 2.34 12.64
CA TRP A 87 -1.36 1.18 12.11
C TRP A 87 -1.53 0.01 13.09
N GLY A 88 -0.73 -0.04 14.17
CA GLY A 88 -0.89 -1.01 15.26
C GLY A 88 -1.98 -0.68 16.29
N ARG A 89 -2.95 0.20 16.00
CA ARG A 89 -3.97 0.65 16.97
C ARG A 89 -5.21 -0.24 17.07
N TYR A 90 -5.42 -1.13 16.12
CA TYR A 90 -6.59 -2.01 16.06
C TYR A 90 -6.16 -3.42 15.65
N ALA A 91 -6.80 -4.44 16.23
CA ALA A 91 -6.56 -5.87 15.93
C ALA A 91 -5.07 -6.28 15.93
N SER A 92 -4.27 -5.69 16.83
CA SER A 92 -2.83 -5.93 16.98
C SER A 92 -2.51 -6.40 18.41
N LEU A 93 -1.36 -7.07 18.58
CA LEU A 93 -0.88 -7.42 19.92
C LEU A 93 -0.54 -6.18 20.76
N ASP A 94 -0.07 -5.10 20.14
CA ASP A 94 0.12 -3.79 20.79
C ASP A 94 -1.17 -3.26 21.43
N HIS A 95 -2.28 -3.35 20.71
CA HIS A 95 -3.59 -2.94 21.22
C HIS A 95 -4.05 -3.85 22.36
N ALA A 96 -3.91 -5.18 22.20
CA ALA A 96 -4.29 -6.15 23.22
C ALA A 96 -3.49 -5.97 24.54
N ILE A 97 -2.18 -5.74 24.44
CA ILE A 97 -1.32 -5.44 25.60
C ILE A 97 -1.74 -4.12 26.26
N SER A 98 -2.05 -3.09 25.46
CA SER A 98 -2.51 -1.80 25.97
C SER A 98 -3.85 -1.91 26.70
N LEU A 99 -4.78 -2.71 26.16
CA LEU A 99 -6.07 -2.99 26.78
C LEU A 99 -5.91 -3.77 28.10
N LEU A 100 -5.05 -4.79 28.12
CA LEU A 100 -4.75 -5.56 29.34
C LEU A 100 -4.19 -4.65 30.46
N ARG A 101 -3.24 -3.77 30.12
CA ARG A 101 -2.68 -2.80 31.09
C ARG A 101 -3.73 -1.83 31.63
N TYR A 102 -4.68 -1.42 30.79
CA TYR A 102 -5.83 -0.61 31.20
C TYR A 102 -6.74 -1.38 32.17
N CYS A 103 -7.13 -2.60 31.83
CA CYS A 103 -7.98 -3.45 32.69
C CYS A 103 -7.33 -3.77 34.05
N LEU A 104 -6.00 -3.93 34.08
CA LEU A 104 -5.25 -4.20 35.32
C LEU A 104 -4.98 -2.93 36.16
N GLY A 105 -5.41 -1.74 35.71
CA GLY A 105 -5.16 -0.48 36.43
C GLY A 105 -3.69 -0.04 36.46
N VAL A 106 -2.83 -0.67 35.66
CA VAL A 106 -1.39 -0.36 35.53
C VAL A 106 -1.14 0.74 34.48
N SER A 107 -2.19 1.19 33.79
CA SER A 107 -2.10 2.20 32.73
C SER A 107 -1.68 3.57 33.27
N ASP A 108 -0.99 4.32 32.41
CA ASP A 108 -0.42 5.63 32.70
C ASP A 108 -1.52 6.61 33.18
N ARG A 109 -1.39 7.10 34.43
CA ARG A 109 -2.40 7.90 35.15
C ARG A 109 -2.86 9.18 34.44
N LYS A 110 -2.19 9.59 33.36
CA LYS A 110 -2.49 10.83 32.62
C LYS A 110 -3.71 10.74 31.69
N THR A 111 -4.14 9.54 31.30
CA THR A 111 -5.30 9.36 30.43
C THR A 111 -6.18 8.26 30.99
N ASN A 112 -7.20 8.64 31.76
CA ASN A 112 -8.17 7.74 32.38
C ASN A 112 -9.20 7.22 31.34
N SER A 113 -8.72 6.88 30.14
CA SER A 113 -9.54 6.57 28.97
C SER A 113 -9.00 5.31 28.30
N PRO A 114 -9.88 4.49 27.69
CA PRO A 114 -9.46 3.29 26.97
C PRO A 114 -8.52 3.64 25.81
N PRO A 115 -7.66 2.69 25.38
CA PRO A 115 -6.75 2.92 24.26
C PRO A 115 -7.50 3.26 22.97
N GLN A 116 -7.01 4.26 22.24
CA GLN A 116 -7.60 4.70 20.97
C GLN A 116 -7.53 3.58 19.91
N THR A 117 -8.67 3.27 19.30
CA THR A 117 -8.81 2.29 18.21
C THR A 117 -8.86 2.92 16.81
N THR A 118 -8.94 4.25 16.73
CA THR A 118 -9.08 4.99 15.48
C THR A 118 -7.75 5.58 15.00
N ILE A 119 -7.64 5.71 13.68
CA ILE A 119 -6.53 6.38 12.99
C ILE A 119 -7.07 7.48 12.08
N PRO A 120 -6.30 8.56 11.83
CA PRO A 120 -6.67 9.56 10.85
C PRO A 120 -6.79 8.97 9.44
N TYR A 121 -7.86 9.34 8.71
CA TYR A 121 -8.15 8.81 7.37
C TYR A 121 -7.04 9.05 6.33
N TRP A 122 -6.28 10.15 6.47
CA TRP A 122 -5.16 10.44 5.56
C TRP A 122 -4.09 9.34 5.55
N GLN A 123 -3.92 8.57 6.64
CA GLN A 123 -2.98 7.45 6.67
C GLN A 123 -3.44 6.35 5.71
N LEU A 124 -4.73 6.05 5.68
CA LEU A 124 -5.30 5.11 4.72
C LEU A 124 -5.11 5.60 3.28
N MET A 125 -5.41 6.88 3.02
CA MET A 125 -5.21 7.47 1.70
C MET A 125 -3.74 7.43 1.24
N LEU A 126 -2.80 7.63 2.16
CA LEU A 126 -1.37 7.56 1.87
C LEU A 126 -0.94 6.14 1.48
N PHE A 127 -1.48 5.11 2.16
CA PHE A 127 -1.22 3.71 1.77
C PHE A 127 -1.93 3.34 0.47
N GLN A 128 -3.16 3.77 0.25
CA GLN A 128 -3.85 3.59 -1.02
C GLN A 128 -3.05 4.23 -2.16
N PHE A 129 -2.52 5.44 -1.97
CA PHE A 129 -1.67 6.13 -2.93
C PHE A 129 -0.41 5.33 -3.25
N ILE A 130 0.39 4.95 -2.25
CA ILE A 130 1.67 4.27 -2.51
C ILE A 130 1.49 2.89 -3.15
N PHE A 131 0.42 2.16 -2.83
CA PHE A 131 0.07 0.90 -3.53
C PHE A 131 -0.54 1.13 -4.91
N SER A 132 -1.00 2.34 -5.23
CA SER A 132 -1.49 2.71 -6.56
C SER A 132 -0.38 3.09 -7.53
N VAL A 133 0.73 3.64 -7.01
CA VAL A 133 1.89 4.08 -7.81
C VAL A 133 2.40 2.97 -8.76
N PRO A 134 2.65 1.71 -8.32
CA PRO A 134 3.10 0.65 -9.21
C PRO A 134 2.13 0.31 -10.34
N TYR A 135 0.82 0.36 -10.09
CA TYR A 135 -0.18 0.12 -11.14
C TYR A 135 -0.17 1.26 -12.16
N PHE A 136 -0.20 2.51 -11.69
CA PHE A 136 -0.19 3.67 -12.59
C PHE A 136 1.06 3.70 -13.47
N PHE A 137 2.26 3.59 -12.89
CA PHE A 137 3.50 3.57 -13.68
C PHE A 137 3.67 2.27 -14.46
N GLY A 138 3.11 1.16 -13.98
CA GLY A 138 3.01 -0.08 -14.73
C GLY A 138 2.21 0.08 -16.02
N SER A 139 1.16 0.92 -16.03
CA SER A 139 0.41 1.26 -17.24
C SER A 139 1.22 2.17 -18.18
N ILE A 140 1.93 3.18 -17.65
CA ILE A 140 2.78 4.08 -18.44
C ILE A 140 3.92 3.30 -19.10
N ALA A 141 4.57 2.40 -18.38
CA ALA A 141 5.62 1.54 -18.92
C ALA A 141 5.14 0.68 -20.10
N LYS A 142 3.84 0.37 -20.15
CA LYS A 142 3.21 -0.40 -21.24
C LYS A 142 2.74 0.47 -22.40
N LEU A 143 2.77 1.80 -22.29
CA LEU A 143 2.43 2.73 -23.37
C LEU A 143 3.59 2.86 -24.39
N ASN A 144 3.92 1.75 -25.04
CA ASN A 144 4.90 1.72 -26.12
C ASN A 144 4.48 0.71 -27.20
N GLU A 145 5.03 0.90 -28.39
CA GLU A 145 4.74 0.10 -29.58
C GLU A 145 5.09 -1.38 -29.40
N ASP A 146 6.25 -1.67 -28.81
CA ASP A 146 6.71 -3.05 -28.58
C ASP A 146 5.76 -3.84 -27.68
N TRP A 147 5.18 -3.18 -26.67
CA TRP A 147 4.23 -3.80 -25.75
C TRP A 147 2.83 -3.92 -26.39
N LEU A 148 2.22 -2.83 -26.85
CA LEU A 148 0.81 -2.81 -27.25
C LEU A 148 0.57 -3.35 -28.66
N LEU A 149 1.42 -2.96 -29.61
CA LEU A 149 1.21 -3.31 -31.02
C LEU A 149 1.90 -4.62 -31.36
N HIS A 150 3.11 -4.83 -30.87
CA HIS A 150 3.89 -6.02 -31.22
C HIS A 150 3.86 -7.12 -30.16
N ALA A 151 3.43 -6.83 -28.92
CA ALA A 151 3.48 -7.76 -27.79
C ALA A 151 4.83 -8.50 -27.64
N GLN A 152 5.94 -7.84 -28.01
CA GLN A 152 7.27 -8.46 -28.10
C GLN A 152 7.71 -9.11 -26.78
N PRO A 153 7.63 -8.43 -25.62
CA PRO A 153 8.09 -9.04 -24.37
C PRO A 153 7.28 -10.29 -24.03
N LEU A 154 5.98 -10.28 -24.28
CA LEU A 154 5.08 -11.39 -23.97
C LEU A 154 5.26 -12.56 -24.92
N LYS A 155 5.54 -12.32 -26.21
CA LYS A 155 5.90 -13.40 -27.14
C LYS A 155 7.15 -14.13 -26.66
N VAL A 156 8.16 -13.39 -26.18
CA VAL A 156 9.39 -13.97 -25.64
C VAL A 156 9.13 -14.69 -24.31
N TRP A 157 8.41 -14.07 -23.38
CA TRP A 157 8.17 -14.64 -22.04
C TRP A 157 7.21 -15.82 -22.03
N LEU A 158 6.24 -15.85 -22.93
CA LEU A 158 5.26 -16.93 -23.04
C LEU A 158 5.72 -18.08 -23.93
N HIS A 159 6.87 -17.93 -24.59
CA HIS A 159 7.50 -19.01 -25.32
C HIS A 159 8.15 -19.99 -24.35
N GLY A 160 7.70 -21.26 -24.39
CA GLY A 160 8.23 -22.36 -23.58
C GLY A 160 7.68 -22.40 -22.15
N ALA A 161 7.11 -23.55 -21.75
CA ALA A 161 6.75 -24.00 -20.40
C ALA A 161 6.01 -23.07 -19.40
N ARG A 162 5.81 -21.77 -19.67
CA ARG A 162 5.14 -20.82 -18.76
C ARG A 162 3.62 -20.78 -18.98
N THR A 163 3.17 -21.22 -20.15
CA THR A 163 1.75 -21.37 -20.51
C THR A 163 1.16 -22.70 -20.06
N SER A 164 1.99 -23.72 -19.78
CA SER A 164 1.52 -25.01 -19.27
C SER A 164 0.94 -24.89 -17.85
N ASN A 165 1.47 -23.98 -17.02
CA ASN A 165 0.91 -23.65 -15.71
C ASN A 165 -0.52 -23.09 -15.76
N LEU A 166 -0.94 -22.57 -16.92
CA LEU A 166 -2.30 -22.10 -17.17
C LEU A 166 -3.20 -23.16 -17.82
N GLY A 167 -2.69 -24.38 -18.02
CA GLY A 167 -3.41 -25.43 -18.74
C GLY A 167 -3.51 -25.20 -20.26
N LEU A 168 -2.78 -24.22 -20.81
CA LEU A 168 -2.80 -23.87 -22.24
C LEU A 168 -1.81 -24.69 -23.09
N GLY A 169 -1.06 -25.61 -22.48
CA GLY A 169 0.01 -26.35 -23.14
C GLY A 169 1.25 -25.50 -23.42
N SER A 170 2.19 -26.05 -24.19
CA SER A 170 3.50 -25.43 -24.46
C SER A 170 3.44 -24.29 -25.48
N ASP A 171 2.43 -24.30 -26.35
CA ASP A 171 2.26 -23.33 -27.43
C ASP A 171 0.91 -22.60 -27.27
N PRO A 172 0.91 -21.36 -26.75
CA PRO A 172 -0.31 -20.59 -26.63
C PRO A 172 -0.85 -20.16 -28.00
N PRO A 173 -2.17 -19.88 -28.13
CA PRO A 173 -2.74 -19.33 -29.36
C PRO A 173 -2.05 -18.03 -29.78
N LEU A 174 -1.95 -17.80 -31.09
CA LEU A 174 -1.24 -16.63 -31.63
C LEU A 174 -1.73 -15.30 -31.05
N TRP A 175 -3.04 -15.13 -30.80
CA TRP A 175 -3.58 -13.89 -30.24
C TRP A 175 -3.30 -13.68 -28.74
N PHE A 176 -2.88 -14.72 -28.01
CA PHE A 176 -2.80 -14.72 -26.55
C PHE A 176 -1.81 -13.68 -25.98
N PRO A 177 -0.59 -13.50 -26.55
CA PRO A 177 0.31 -12.43 -26.11
C PRO A 177 -0.30 -11.03 -26.20
N TRP A 178 -1.10 -10.74 -27.23
CA TRP A 178 -1.79 -9.46 -27.38
C TRP A 178 -2.90 -9.27 -26.36
N PHE A 179 -3.66 -10.33 -26.07
CA PHE A 179 -4.66 -10.30 -25.01
C PHE A 179 -4.02 -9.96 -23.66
N ILE A 180 -2.88 -10.56 -23.34
CA ILE A 180 -2.13 -10.27 -22.10
C ILE A 180 -1.52 -8.86 -22.13
N ALA A 181 -1.04 -8.38 -23.29
CA ALA A 181 -0.49 -7.03 -23.45
C ALA A 181 -1.53 -5.95 -23.12
N TRP A 182 -2.66 -5.99 -23.84
CA TRP A 182 -3.75 -5.04 -23.69
C TRP A 182 -4.48 -5.22 -22.37
N GLY A 183 -4.72 -6.46 -21.95
CA GLY A 183 -5.31 -6.78 -20.65
C GLY A 183 -4.49 -6.26 -19.49
N GLY A 184 -3.17 -6.48 -19.51
CA GLY A 184 -2.26 -5.95 -18.50
C GLY A 184 -2.20 -4.43 -18.46
N PHE A 185 -2.18 -3.78 -19.63
CA PHE A 185 -2.21 -2.32 -19.71
C PHE A 185 -3.51 -1.72 -19.15
N LEU A 186 -4.67 -2.20 -19.65
CA LEU A 186 -5.98 -1.71 -19.22
C LEU A 186 -6.25 -1.99 -17.74
N PHE A 187 -5.80 -3.16 -17.25
CA PHE A 187 -5.90 -3.50 -15.84
C PHE A 187 -5.09 -2.53 -14.98
N ASP A 188 -3.81 -2.33 -15.28
CA ASP A 188 -2.93 -1.44 -14.51
C ASP A 188 -3.44 0.00 -14.51
N LEU A 189 -3.97 0.47 -15.64
CA LEU A 189 -4.56 1.80 -15.75
C LEU A 189 -5.87 1.94 -14.96
N GLY A 190 -6.73 0.92 -15.04
CA GLY A 190 -8.11 0.97 -14.54
C GLY A 190 -8.27 0.53 -13.09
N ILE A 191 -7.43 -0.36 -12.57
CA ILE A 191 -7.74 -1.08 -11.33
C ILE A 191 -7.90 -0.16 -10.13
N VAL A 192 -7.05 0.85 -10.00
CA VAL A 192 -7.07 1.79 -8.87
C VAL A 192 -8.33 2.66 -8.88
N PRO A 193 -8.67 3.38 -9.98
CA PRO A 193 -9.96 4.08 -10.08
C PRO A 193 -11.16 3.16 -9.83
N LEU A 194 -11.14 1.93 -10.36
CA LEU A 194 -12.23 0.98 -10.17
C LEU A 194 -12.37 0.56 -8.69
N LEU A 195 -11.26 0.33 -7.99
CA LEU A 195 -11.27 0.02 -6.55
C LEU A 195 -11.71 1.21 -5.70
N MET A 196 -11.48 2.44 -6.15
CA MET A 196 -11.99 3.64 -5.48
C MET A 196 -13.52 3.78 -5.62
N MET A 197 -14.11 3.31 -6.72
CA MET A 197 -15.56 3.35 -6.96
C MET A 197 -16.31 2.26 -6.18
N HIS A 198 -16.94 2.65 -5.06
CA HIS A 198 -17.59 1.71 -4.13
C HIS A 198 -18.62 0.77 -4.77
N HIS A 199 -19.34 1.22 -5.80
CA HIS A 199 -20.50 0.51 -6.37
C HIS A 199 -20.11 -0.65 -7.29
N ILE A 200 -18.87 -0.65 -7.82
CA ILE A 200 -18.37 -1.73 -8.69
C ILE A 200 -17.32 -2.62 -8.03
N ARG A 201 -16.94 -2.35 -6.77
CA ARG A 201 -15.92 -3.13 -6.05
C ARG A 201 -16.18 -4.64 -6.07
N PHE A 202 -17.44 -5.06 -6.10
CA PHE A 202 -17.80 -6.48 -6.17
C PHE A 202 -17.30 -7.18 -7.44
N LEU A 203 -17.13 -6.45 -8.55
CA LEU A 203 -16.48 -6.93 -9.78
C LEU A 203 -14.97 -6.71 -9.73
N THR A 204 -14.54 -5.60 -9.13
CA THR A 204 -13.13 -5.20 -9.11
C THR A 204 -12.26 -6.09 -8.22
N TYR A 205 -12.76 -6.56 -7.07
CA TYR A 205 -12.01 -7.46 -6.18
C TYR A 205 -11.69 -8.81 -6.84
N PRO A 206 -12.65 -9.54 -7.44
CA PRO A 206 -12.35 -10.74 -8.22
C PRO A 206 -11.37 -10.47 -9.36
N ALA A 207 -11.55 -9.38 -10.11
CA ALA A 207 -10.61 -9.02 -11.19
C ALA A 207 -9.18 -8.83 -10.66
N ALA A 208 -9.01 -8.13 -9.52
CA ALA A 208 -7.71 -7.93 -8.90
C ALA A 208 -7.06 -9.22 -8.42
N LEU A 209 -7.86 -10.11 -7.82
CA LEU A 209 -7.38 -11.41 -7.38
C LEU A 209 -6.94 -12.25 -8.59
N SER A 210 -7.78 -12.35 -9.62
CA SER A 210 -7.48 -13.09 -10.85
C SER A 210 -6.23 -12.57 -11.54
N PHE A 211 -6.09 -11.25 -11.69
CA PHE A 211 -4.91 -10.65 -12.31
C PHE A 211 -3.61 -10.97 -11.56
N ASN A 212 -3.61 -10.81 -10.22
CA ASN A 212 -2.43 -11.08 -9.43
C ASN A 212 -2.09 -12.58 -9.38
N CYS A 213 -3.10 -13.45 -9.27
CA CYS A 213 -2.90 -14.90 -9.39
C CYS A 213 -2.32 -15.28 -10.75
N MET A 214 -2.86 -14.73 -11.84
CA MET A 214 -2.35 -14.95 -13.20
C MET A 214 -0.89 -14.50 -13.33
N ASN A 215 -0.54 -13.31 -12.85
CA ASN A 215 0.85 -12.83 -12.84
C ASN A 215 1.78 -13.76 -12.06
N LYS A 216 1.31 -14.33 -10.94
CA LYS A 216 2.09 -15.31 -10.18
C LYS A 216 2.32 -16.59 -10.97
N LEU A 217 1.27 -17.14 -11.60
CA LEU A 217 1.32 -18.40 -12.34
C LEU A 217 2.16 -18.29 -13.62
N MET A 218 2.07 -17.16 -14.33
CA MET A 218 2.74 -16.95 -15.61
C MET A 218 4.18 -16.46 -15.48
N PHE A 219 4.42 -15.48 -14.60
CA PHE A 219 5.68 -14.74 -14.58
C PHE A 219 6.49 -14.96 -13.30
N ASN A 220 5.89 -15.58 -12.27
CA ASN A 220 6.52 -15.85 -10.97
C ASN A 220 7.30 -14.63 -10.40
N ILE A 221 6.64 -13.47 -10.34
CA ILE A 221 7.25 -12.18 -10.00
C ILE A 221 7.48 -12.01 -8.47
N GLY A 222 7.93 -13.08 -7.81
CA GLY A 222 8.27 -13.06 -6.38
C GLY A 222 7.10 -12.72 -5.46
N VAL A 223 7.33 -11.77 -4.57
CA VAL A 223 6.41 -11.36 -3.48
C VAL A 223 5.27 -10.46 -3.95
N PHE A 224 5.40 -9.84 -5.12
CA PHE A 224 4.49 -8.77 -5.54
C PHE A 224 3.02 -9.18 -5.63
N PRO A 225 2.65 -10.28 -6.30
CA PRO A 225 1.24 -10.69 -6.35
C PRO A 225 0.60 -10.83 -4.96
N TYR A 226 1.35 -11.36 -4.00
CA TYR A 226 0.89 -11.52 -2.62
C TYR A 226 0.73 -10.18 -1.91
N ALA A 227 1.69 -9.26 -2.08
CA ALA A 227 1.62 -7.91 -1.52
C ALA A 227 0.43 -7.13 -2.09
N MET A 228 0.19 -7.23 -3.39
CA MET A 228 -0.92 -6.54 -4.06
C MET A 228 -2.28 -7.13 -3.66
N ILE A 229 -2.41 -8.45 -3.56
CA ILE A 229 -3.61 -9.10 -3.01
C ILE A 229 -3.85 -8.67 -1.57
N GLY A 230 -2.82 -8.67 -0.72
CA GLY A 230 -2.93 -8.20 0.66
C GLY A 230 -3.35 -6.73 0.75
N SER A 231 -2.87 -5.89 -0.17
CA SER A 231 -3.21 -4.46 -0.23
C SER A 231 -4.68 -4.19 -0.56
N LEU A 232 -5.43 -5.16 -1.09
CA LEU A 232 -6.87 -5.02 -1.31
C LEU A 232 -7.62 -4.69 -0.01
N ALA A 233 -7.10 -5.12 1.14
CA ALA A 233 -7.63 -4.75 2.46
C ALA A 233 -7.68 -3.23 2.68
N LEU A 234 -6.80 -2.44 2.03
CA LEU A 234 -6.80 -0.98 2.11
C LEU A 234 -8.00 -0.34 1.39
N PHE A 235 -8.65 -1.06 0.49
CA PHE A 235 -9.79 -0.59 -0.29
C PHE A 235 -11.12 -1.08 0.31
N VAL A 236 -11.06 -1.96 1.30
CA VAL A 236 -12.22 -2.42 2.07
C VAL A 236 -12.71 -1.29 2.96
N GLU A 237 -14.02 -1.24 3.19
CA GLU A 237 -14.60 -0.26 4.10
C GLU A 237 -14.00 -0.44 5.52
N PRO A 238 -13.52 0.64 6.18
CA PRO A 238 -12.88 0.56 7.50
C PRO A 238 -13.67 -0.20 8.57
N CYS A 239 -15.00 -0.13 8.52
CA CYS A 239 -15.87 -0.86 9.46
C CYS A 239 -16.08 -2.33 9.14
N PHE A 240 -15.70 -2.79 7.94
CA PHE A 240 -15.97 -4.14 7.48
C PHE A 240 -15.35 -5.20 8.41
N PHE A 241 -14.05 -5.11 8.68
CA PHE A 241 -13.37 -6.11 9.52
C PHE A 241 -13.89 -6.12 10.96
N ALA A 242 -14.19 -4.94 11.51
CA ALA A 242 -14.79 -4.84 12.84
C ALA A 242 -16.19 -5.48 12.89
N ARG A 243 -17.02 -5.25 11.88
CA ARG A 243 -18.35 -5.88 11.73
C ARG A 243 -18.22 -7.41 11.56
N LEU A 244 -17.28 -7.86 10.73
CA LEU A 244 -17.02 -9.29 10.51
C LEU A 244 -16.57 -10.00 11.79
N LEU A 245 -15.60 -9.44 12.51
CA LEU A 245 -15.14 -10.02 13.78
C LEU A 245 -16.27 -10.08 14.80
N ARG A 246 -17.07 -9.01 14.94
CA ARG A 246 -18.20 -9.02 15.88
C ARG A 246 -19.27 -10.04 15.50
N PHE A 247 -19.57 -10.18 14.21
CA PHE A 247 -20.48 -11.21 13.71
C PHE A 247 -20.02 -12.62 14.10
N LEU A 248 -18.71 -12.90 14.01
CA LEU A 248 -18.14 -14.20 14.37
C LEU A 248 -18.15 -14.47 15.89
N TYR A 249 -17.89 -13.45 16.73
CA TYR A 249 -17.74 -13.64 18.18
C TYR A 249 -19.01 -13.41 19.01
N ALA A 250 -19.92 -12.53 18.56
CA ALA A 250 -21.11 -12.16 19.33
C ALA A 250 -22.29 -11.78 18.40
N PRO A 251 -22.81 -12.74 17.60
CA PRO A 251 -23.86 -12.47 16.60
C PRO A 251 -25.15 -11.88 17.20
N GLN A 252 -25.44 -12.18 18.47
CA GLN A 252 -26.62 -11.72 19.21
C GLN A 252 -26.57 -10.23 19.62
N THR A 253 -25.41 -9.57 19.50
CA THR A 253 -25.21 -8.18 19.96
C THR A 253 -24.96 -7.23 18.80
N PHE A 254 -25.61 -7.42 17.65
CA PHE A 254 -25.40 -6.59 16.46
C PHE A 254 -25.90 -5.14 16.66
N TYR A 255 -25.12 -4.35 17.39
CA TYR A 255 -25.25 -2.90 17.54
C TYR A 255 -24.02 -2.30 16.88
N GLU A 256 -24.14 -1.36 15.93
CA GLU A 256 -22.96 -0.79 15.25
C GLU A 256 -22.04 -0.08 16.26
N PRO A 257 -20.84 -0.59 16.57
CA PRO A 257 -19.96 0.04 17.55
C PRO A 257 -19.10 1.15 16.94
N ILE A 258 -18.93 1.19 15.62
CA ILE A 258 -18.19 2.26 14.94
C ILE A 258 -19.20 3.32 14.50
N VAL A 259 -19.78 3.97 15.50
CA VAL A 259 -20.77 5.04 15.35
C VAL A 259 -20.19 6.25 14.57
N ASP A 260 -18.86 6.34 14.48
CA ASP A 260 -18.15 7.50 13.91
C ASP A 260 -17.56 7.30 12.51
N TYR A 261 -17.75 6.13 11.87
CA TYR A 261 -17.36 6.01 10.46
C TYR A 261 -18.45 6.60 9.58
N THR A 262 -18.28 7.86 9.24
CA THR A 262 -18.96 8.45 8.10
C THR A 262 -18.08 8.17 6.88
N PRO A 263 -18.49 7.30 5.93
CA PRO A 263 -17.77 7.18 4.68
C PRO A 263 -17.65 8.59 4.09
N PRO A 264 -16.46 8.99 3.61
CA PRO A 264 -16.35 10.27 2.94
C PRO A 264 -17.39 10.30 1.83
N GLN A 265 -18.21 11.34 1.77
CA GLN A 265 -19.15 11.46 0.68
C GLN A 265 -18.32 11.86 -0.54
N TRP A 266 -18.05 10.90 -1.42
CA TRP A 266 -17.30 11.14 -2.64
C TRP A 266 -18.26 11.68 -3.69
N HIS A 267 -17.91 12.79 -4.36
CA HIS A 267 -18.54 13.07 -5.63
C HIS A 267 -18.07 11.99 -6.62
N TRP A 268 -18.98 11.39 -7.37
CA TRP A 268 -18.73 10.28 -8.30
C TRP A 268 -17.61 10.52 -9.34
N TRP A 269 -17.12 11.76 -9.50
CA TRP A 269 -15.99 12.12 -10.37
C TRP A 269 -14.72 12.59 -9.67
N TRP A 270 -14.77 12.90 -8.37
CA TRP A 270 -13.63 13.52 -7.68
C TRP A 270 -13.19 12.66 -6.52
N PHE A 271 -11.92 12.23 -6.56
CA PHE A 271 -11.20 11.60 -5.45
C PHE A 271 -10.91 12.61 -4.30
N VAL A 272 -11.84 13.53 -4.04
CA VAL A 272 -11.79 14.51 -2.97
C VAL A 272 -13.03 14.31 -2.09
N PRO A 273 -12.85 14.12 -0.77
CA PRO A 273 -13.98 14.01 0.13
C PRO A 273 -14.79 15.31 0.12
N VAL A 274 -16.10 15.22 -0.14
CA VAL A 274 -17.01 16.35 0.01
C VAL A 274 -17.06 16.70 1.48
N SER A 275 -16.70 17.94 1.82
CA SER A 275 -16.87 18.46 3.17
C SER A 275 -18.34 18.28 3.57
N THR A 276 -18.60 17.68 4.74
CA THR A 276 -19.95 17.53 5.28
C THR A 276 -20.69 18.87 5.43
N SER A 277 -19.99 20.00 5.32
CA SER A 277 -20.55 21.35 5.29
C SER A 277 -21.31 21.73 4.01
N SER A 278 -21.21 20.96 2.91
CA SER A 278 -21.86 21.29 1.63
C SER A 278 -23.07 20.40 1.29
N LEU A 279 -23.54 19.59 2.23
CA LEU A 279 -24.73 18.76 2.04
C LEU A 279 -25.99 19.51 2.45
N PRO A 280 -27.11 19.32 1.74
CA PRO A 280 -28.40 19.77 2.25
C PRO A 280 -28.65 19.09 3.60
N PRO A 281 -29.10 19.85 4.61
CA PRO A 281 -29.31 19.29 5.94
C PRO A 281 -30.32 18.14 5.85
N ARG A 282 -29.98 17.01 6.46
CA ARG A 282 -30.95 15.95 6.77
C ARG A 282 -32.05 16.61 7.61
N SER A 283 -33.32 16.44 7.24
CA SER A 283 -34.46 17.04 7.94
C SER A 283 -34.36 16.75 9.45
N ASP A 284 -34.45 17.81 10.26
CA ASP A 284 -34.32 17.78 11.74
C ASP A 284 -35.33 16.85 12.44
N GLU A 285 -36.27 16.24 11.72
CA GLU A 285 -37.26 15.31 12.26
C GLU A 285 -36.70 13.89 12.54
N ASP A 286 -35.61 13.48 11.89
CA ASP A 286 -35.08 12.10 12.01
C ASP A 286 -33.92 11.94 13.01
N LEU A 287 -33.51 13.01 13.69
CA LEU A 287 -32.33 13.02 14.56
C LEU A 287 -32.71 12.89 16.06
N PRO A 288 -32.14 11.91 16.80
CA PRO A 288 -32.37 11.77 18.24
C PRO A 288 -31.91 13.04 18.98
N LEU A 289 -32.67 13.45 20.01
CA LEU A 289 -32.53 14.73 20.75
C LEU A 289 -31.09 15.08 21.19
N THR A 290 -30.23 14.10 21.42
CA THR A 290 -28.81 14.28 21.77
C THR A 290 -27.99 14.92 20.65
N THR A 291 -28.25 14.55 19.39
CA THR A 291 -27.56 15.09 18.21
C THR A 291 -27.99 16.53 17.86
N LYS A 292 -29.20 16.95 18.26
CA LYS A 292 -29.67 18.34 18.07
C LYS A 292 -28.86 19.35 18.89
N VAL A 293 -28.36 18.94 20.05
CA VAL A 293 -27.52 19.79 20.92
C VAL A 293 -26.11 19.93 20.35
N GLU A 294 -25.53 18.83 19.84
CA GLU A 294 -24.20 18.84 19.21
C GLU A 294 -24.19 19.63 17.89
N ALA A 295 -25.23 19.48 17.06
CA ALA A 295 -25.40 20.19 15.79
C ALA A 295 -25.53 21.71 15.96
N ARG A 296 -26.03 22.18 17.11
CA ARG A 296 -26.06 23.61 17.44
C ARG A 296 -24.69 24.16 17.86
N SER A 297 -23.82 23.32 18.44
CA SER A 297 -22.48 23.73 18.89
C SER A 297 -21.42 23.77 17.76
N SER A 298 -21.65 23.03 16.67
CA SER A 298 -20.71 22.94 15.54
C SER A 298 -20.75 24.14 14.58
N ARG A 299 -21.74 25.04 14.72
CA ARG A 299 -22.03 26.09 13.73
C ARG A 299 -21.00 27.22 13.60
N VAL A 300 -20.02 27.37 14.49
CA VAL A 300 -18.93 28.34 14.30
C VAL A 300 -17.63 27.83 14.94
N ARG A 301 -16.98 26.82 14.36
CA ARG A 301 -15.54 26.60 14.63
C ARG A 301 -14.73 27.43 13.63
N ARG A 302 -14.29 28.62 14.04
CA ARG A 302 -13.22 29.37 13.35
C ARG A 302 -12.07 28.40 13.06
N ALA A 303 -11.63 28.30 11.80
CA ALA A 303 -10.49 27.46 11.45
C ALA A 303 -9.27 27.90 12.27
N GLN A 304 -8.83 27.03 13.19
CA GLN A 304 -7.63 27.32 13.96
C GLN A 304 -6.40 27.24 13.06
N PRO A 305 -5.40 28.11 13.24
CA PRO A 305 -4.15 28.00 12.50
C PRO A 305 -3.51 26.64 12.74
N LEU A 306 -2.92 26.08 11.68
CA LEU A 306 -2.25 24.79 11.74
C LEU A 306 -1.07 24.85 12.70
N ARG A 307 -0.97 23.86 13.58
CA ARG A 307 0.19 23.70 14.47
C ARG A 307 1.42 23.34 13.62
N PHE A 308 2.61 23.70 14.09
CA PHE A 308 3.88 23.35 13.41
C PHE A 308 3.97 21.87 13.02
N ARG A 309 3.55 20.95 13.91
CA ARG A 309 3.52 19.51 13.62
C ARG A 309 2.60 19.16 12.44
N GLN A 310 1.48 19.85 12.28
CA GLN A 310 0.56 19.65 11.15
C GLN A 310 1.17 20.21 9.87
N LEU A 311 1.84 21.36 9.92
CA LEU A 311 2.56 21.92 8.78
C LEU A 311 3.71 21.01 8.32
N ALA A 312 4.51 20.49 9.25
CA ALA A 312 5.58 19.55 8.95
C ALA A 312 5.05 18.25 8.33
N LEU A 313 3.94 17.72 8.86
CA LEU A 313 3.27 16.55 8.28
C LEU A 313 2.76 16.81 6.87
N LEU A 314 2.09 17.95 6.64
CA LEU A 314 1.61 18.33 5.31
C LEU A 314 2.77 18.54 4.34
N GLY A 315 3.85 19.18 4.78
CA GLY A 315 5.07 19.33 4.00
C GLY A 315 5.68 17.98 3.60
N PHE A 316 5.79 17.04 4.56
CA PHE A 316 6.27 15.68 4.27
C PHE A 316 5.36 14.94 3.28
N VAL A 317 4.04 14.90 3.52
CA VAL A 317 3.09 14.20 2.64
C VAL A 317 3.07 14.83 1.25
N GLY A 318 3.07 16.16 1.17
CA GLY A 318 3.11 16.89 -0.10
C GLY A 318 4.40 16.62 -0.88
N PHE A 319 5.56 16.66 -0.20
CA PHE A 319 6.84 16.29 -0.80
C PHE A 319 6.83 14.84 -1.27
N PHE A 320 6.35 13.90 -0.46
CA PHE A 320 6.32 12.48 -0.78
C PHE A 320 5.45 12.18 -2.01
N ILE A 321 4.25 12.75 -2.06
CA ILE A 321 3.36 12.63 -3.24
C ILE A 321 4.01 13.29 -4.45
N GLY A 322 4.53 14.52 -4.31
CA GLY A 322 5.20 15.23 -5.38
C GLY A 322 6.39 14.45 -5.94
N PHE A 323 7.21 13.86 -5.08
CA PHE A 323 8.31 12.99 -5.47
C PHE A 323 7.81 11.80 -6.30
N HIS A 324 6.80 11.07 -5.84
CA HIS A 324 6.29 9.91 -6.59
C HIS A 324 5.58 10.28 -7.90
N CYS A 325 4.99 11.47 -8.01
CA CYS A 325 4.39 11.94 -9.25
C CYS A 325 5.43 12.45 -10.26
N LEU A 326 6.50 13.10 -9.79
CA LEU A 326 7.45 13.82 -10.66
C LEU A 326 8.75 13.06 -10.91
N TRP A 327 9.24 12.29 -9.92
CA TRP A 327 10.51 11.58 -10.04
C TRP A 327 10.53 10.55 -11.18
N PRO A 328 9.42 9.82 -11.44
CA PRO A 328 9.36 8.97 -12.61
C PRO A 328 9.31 9.74 -13.93
N LEU A 329 9.15 11.06 -13.95
CA LEU A 329 9.25 11.90 -15.15
C LEU A 329 10.66 12.48 -15.35
N ARG A 330 11.59 12.19 -14.41
CA ARG A 330 12.96 12.71 -14.45
C ARG A 330 13.66 12.36 -15.77
N HIS A 331 13.29 11.27 -16.42
CA HIS A 331 13.92 10.85 -17.67
C HIS A 331 13.62 11.76 -18.85
N TYR A 332 12.49 12.47 -18.84
CA TYR A 332 12.22 13.48 -19.87
C TYR A 332 13.02 14.78 -19.67
N VAL A 333 13.60 14.98 -18.48
CA VAL A 333 14.26 16.23 -18.09
C VAL A 333 15.77 16.06 -17.94
N LEU A 334 16.20 14.95 -17.33
CA LEU A 334 17.60 14.67 -16.98
C LEU A 334 18.33 13.86 -18.05
N TYR A 335 17.62 13.07 -18.86
CA TYR A 335 18.24 12.20 -19.86
C TYR A 335 17.80 12.62 -21.28
N PRO A 336 18.69 13.24 -22.08
CA PRO A 336 18.33 13.84 -23.37
C PRO A 336 18.06 12.82 -24.50
N TYR A 337 18.35 11.54 -24.28
CA TYR A 337 18.20 10.48 -25.28
C TYR A 337 16.95 9.63 -24.98
N GLY A 338 16.37 8.97 -26.00
CA GLY A 338 15.09 8.25 -25.88
C GLY A 338 15.08 7.14 -24.81
N VAL A 339 13.94 6.95 -24.13
CA VAL A 339 13.71 5.96 -23.05
C VAL A 339 13.90 4.49 -23.43
N SER A 340 14.18 4.21 -24.70
CA SER A 340 14.32 2.87 -25.25
C SER A 340 15.70 2.25 -24.97
N TRP A 341 16.12 2.22 -23.70
CA TRP A 341 17.41 1.70 -23.19
C TRP A 341 18.56 2.72 -23.10
N HIS A 342 18.72 3.31 -21.91
CA HIS A 342 19.98 3.91 -21.45
C HIS A 342 20.74 2.96 -20.53
N GLU A 343 21.92 3.37 -20.05
CA GLU A 343 22.62 2.67 -18.96
C GLU A 343 21.74 2.47 -17.70
N GLU A 344 20.76 3.36 -17.48
CA GLU A 344 19.71 3.22 -16.46
C GLU A 344 18.42 2.56 -16.98
N GLY A 345 18.46 1.90 -18.15
CA GLY A 345 17.33 1.42 -18.97
C GLY A 345 16.31 0.53 -18.26
N ARG A 346 15.56 1.10 -17.35
CA ARG A 346 14.56 0.44 -16.52
C ARG A 346 13.36 1.38 -16.39
N PRO A 347 12.23 1.06 -17.03
CA PRO A 347 10.94 1.63 -16.61
C PRO A 347 10.57 1.24 -15.17
#